data_AF-A0A0C3J9J4-F1
#
_entry.id   AF-A0A0C3J9J4-F1
#
_cell.length_a   1.000
_cell.length_b   1.000
_cell.length_c   1.000
_cell.angle_alpha   90.00
_cell.angle_beta   90.00
_cell.angle_gamma   90.00
#
_symmetry.space_group_name_H-M   'P 1'
#
loop_
_entity.id
_entity.type
_entity.pdbx_description
1 polymer ?
#
loop_
_entity_poly.entity_id
_entity_poly.type
_entity_poly.pdbx_seq_one_letter_code
_entity_poly.pdbx_strand_id
1 'polypeptide(L)' 'LTLPKGHARKLTPKFISPFCILEDYCNNTFLLDIPMELKQCRIHPAFHARLLHIQVPNDDR' A
#
# COMPACT_ATOMS: atom_id res chain seq x y z
N LEU A 1 10.77 0.73 -4.08
CA LEU A 1 10.86 1.97 -3.28
C LEU A 1 12.02 1.86 -2.30
N THR A 2 13.21 2.30 -2.68
CA THR A 2 14.36 2.37 -1.78
C THR A 2 14.34 3.72 -1.09
N LEU A 3 14.14 3.73 0.23
CA LEU A 3 14.41 4.91 1.03
C LEU A 3 15.93 5.18 0.98
N PRO A 4 16.35 6.45 0.80
CA PRO A 4 17.77 6.77 0.77
C PRO A 4 18.45 6.32 2.07
N LYS A 5 19.55 5.59 1.91
CA LYS A 5 20.28 4.92 2.99
C LYS A 5 20.84 5.98 3.95
N GLY A 6 20.57 5.87 5.25
CA GLY A 6 21.06 6.80 6.27
C GLY A 6 20.07 7.87 6.74
N HIS A 7 18.85 7.93 6.19
CA HIS A 7 17.81 8.83 6.70
C HIS A 7 17.11 8.26 7.93
N ALA A 8 16.84 9.13 8.90
CA ALA A 8 16.02 8.78 10.05
C ALA A 8 14.60 8.42 9.60
N ARG A 9 14.06 7.30 10.08
CA ARG A 9 12.69 6.81 9.77
C ARG A 9 11.57 7.73 10.30
N LYS A 10 11.89 8.91 10.82
CA LYS A 10 10.92 9.84 11.43
C LYS A 10 10.00 10.49 10.40
N LEU A 11 10.44 10.63 9.15
CA LEU A 11 9.68 11.24 8.05
C LEU A 11 9.31 10.24 6.95
N THR A 12 9.50 8.94 7.16
CA THR A 12 9.10 7.95 6.17
C THR A 12 7.58 7.80 6.17
N PRO A 13 6.92 7.81 5.01
CA PRO A 13 5.48 7.66 4.95
C PRO A 13 5.07 6.31 5.54
N LYS A 14 4.05 6.34 6.40
CA LYS A 14 3.53 5.14 7.08
C LYS A 14 2.77 4.23 6.12
N PHE A 15 2.10 4.81 5.13
CA PHE A 15 1.40 4.11 4.06
C PHE A 15 2.05 4.47 2.74
N ILE A 16 2.13 3.50 1.83
CA ILE A 16 2.54 3.72 0.45
C ILE A 16 1.29 3.93 -0.41
N SER A 17 1.51 4.43 -1.63
CA SER A 17 0.52 4.79 -2.65
C SER A 17 -0.86 4.13 -2.57
N PRO A 18 -1.90 4.82 -3.01
CA PRO A 18 -3.20 4.18 -3.17
C PRO A 18 -3.12 3.05 -4.19
N PHE A 19 -3.77 1.92 -3.88
CA PHE A 19 -3.90 0.79 -4.76
C PHE A 19 -5.39 0.50 -5.00
N CYS A 20 -5.72 0.07 -6.21
CA CYS A 20 -7.07 -0.34 -6.54
C CYS A 20 -7.36 -1.72 -5.92
N ILE A 21 -8.57 -1.92 -5.41
CA ILE A 21 -9.05 -3.24 -5.00
C ILE A 21 -9.51 -3.97 -6.26
N LEU A 22 -8.94 -5.15 -6.49
CA LEU A 22 -9.30 -6.03 -7.61
C LEU A 22 -10.41 -7.01 -7.23
N GLU A 23 -10.39 -7.51 -5.99
CA GLU A 23 -11.33 -8.54 -5.51
C GLU A 23 -11.53 -8.43 -3.99
N ASP A 24 -12.75 -8.75 -3.51
CA ASP A 24 -13.08 -8.92 -2.09
C ASP A 24 -13.26 -10.42 -1.79
N TYR A 25 -12.51 -10.94 -0.82
CA TYR A 25 -12.58 -12.34 -0.40
C TYR A 25 -13.66 -12.61 0.66
N CYS A 26 -14.50 -11.64 1.00
CA CYS A 26 -15.60 -11.75 1.98
C CYS A 26 -15.18 -12.16 3.39
N ASN A 27 -13.88 -12.08 3.71
CA ASN A 27 -13.30 -12.38 5.02
C ASN A 27 -12.51 -11.18 5.58
N ASN A 28 -12.91 -9.96 5.17
CA ASN A 28 -12.18 -8.72 5.39
C ASN A 28 -10.78 -8.69 4.77
N THR A 29 -10.50 -9.53 3.76
CA THR A 29 -9.26 -9.49 2.99
C THR A 29 -9.58 -9.07 1.57
N PHE A 30 -8.77 -8.16 1.03
CA PHE A 30 -8.94 -7.62 -0.30
C PHE A 30 -7.69 -7.90 -1.13
N LEU A 31 -7.89 -8.27 -2.39
CA LEU A 31 -6.83 -8.34 -3.39
C LEU A 31 -6.57 -6.95 -3.92
N LEU A 32 -5.33 -6.48 -3.84
CA LEU A 32 -4.92 -5.17 -4.37
C LEU A 32 -4.13 -5.31 -5.67
N ASP A 33 -4.30 -4.34 -6.55
CA ASP A 33 -3.43 -4.16 -7.71
C ASP A 33 -2.11 -3.51 -7.29
N ILE A 34 -1.21 -4.32 -6.72
CA ILE A 34 0.12 -3.84 -6.35
C ILE A 34 1.07 -3.87 -7.57
N PRO A 35 1.97 -2.90 -7.68
CA PRO A 35 2.96 -2.83 -8.75
C PRO A 35 3.90 -4.05 -8.76
N MET A 36 4.40 -4.41 -9.94
CA MET A 36 5.18 -5.63 -10.18
C MET A 36 6.45 -5.68 -9.33
N GLU A 37 7.06 -4.53 -9.05
CA GLU A 37 8.24 -4.40 -8.21
C GLU A 37 7.98 -4.91 -6.79
N LEU A 38 6.78 -4.71 -6.24
CA LEU A 38 6.41 -5.23 -4.92
C LEU A 38 6.17 -6.74 -4.98
N LYS A 39 5.56 -7.24 -6.06
CA LYS A 39 5.40 -8.69 -6.31
C LYS A 39 6.77 -9.39 -6.40
N GLN A 40 7.74 -8.76 -7.08
CA GLN A 40 9.12 -9.25 -7.18
C GLN A 40 9.82 -9.29 -5.81
N CYS A 41 9.50 -8.36 -4.91
CA CYS A 41 9.93 -8.40 -3.51
C CYS A 41 9.18 -9.46 -2.66
N ARG A 42 8.39 -10.35 -3.28
CA ARG A 42 7.59 -11.40 -2.64
C ARG A 42 6.50 -10.86 -1.70
N ILE A 43 6.02 -9.65 -1.96
CA ILE A 43 4.88 -9.08 -1.23
C ILE A 43 3.60 -9.68 -1.80
N HIS A 44 2.78 -10.26 -0.93
CA HIS A 44 1.49 -10.83 -1.32
C HIS A 44 0.47 -9.70 -1.55
N PRO A 45 -0.30 -9.71 -2.65
CA PRO A 45 -1.24 -8.63 -2.99
C PRO A 45 -2.53 -8.63 -2.14
N ALA A 46 -2.81 -9.71 -1.40
CA ALA A 46 -3.99 -9.78 -0.54
C ALA A 46 -3.69 -9.27 0.88
N PHE A 47 -4.48 -8.31 1.35
CA PHE A 47 -4.31 -7.67 2.67
C PHE A 47 -5.63 -7.60 3.42
N HIS A 48 -5.56 -7.80 4.74
CA HIS A 48 -6.70 -7.61 5.63
C HIS A 48 -7.06 -6.12 5.76
N ALA A 49 -8.35 -5.79 5.86
CA ALA A 49 -8.92 -4.44 5.91
C ALA A 49 -8.23 -3.52 6.92
N ARG A 50 -7.81 -4.07 8.06
CA ARG A 50 -7.09 -3.37 9.14
C ARG A 50 -5.76 -2.75 8.69
N LEU A 51 -5.13 -3.27 7.64
CA LEU A 51 -3.88 -2.77 7.08
C LEU A 51 -4.11 -1.77 5.94
N LEU A 52 -5.36 -1.61 5.51
CA LEU A 52 -5.74 -0.69 4.44
C LEU A 52 -6.20 0.63 5.03
N HIS A 53 -6.03 1.69 4.23
CA HIS A 53 -6.53 3.01 4.56
C HIS A 53 -7.19 3.59 3.33
N ILE A 54 -8.35 4.22 3.50
CA ILE A 54 -9.06 4.91 2.42
C ILE A 54 -8.17 6.05 1.93
N GLN A 55 -7.98 6.13 0.61
CA GLN A 55 -7.29 7.26 0.00
C GLN A 55 -8.21 8.48 0.05
N VAL A 56 -7.72 9.56 0.66
CA VAL A 56 -8.35 10.88 0.56
C VAL A 56 -7.54 11.69 -0.45
N PRO A 57 -8.14 12.18 -1.55
CA PRO A 57 -7.43 13.07 -2.47
C PRO A 57 -7.06 14.36 -1.74
N ASN A 58 -5.88 14.90 -2.04
CA ASN A 58 -5.45 16.18 -1.49
C ASN A 58 -6.30 17.31 -2.11
N ASP A 59 -6.70 18.30 -1.30
CA ASP A 59 -7.46 19.46 -1.75
C ASP A 59 -6.50 20.48 -2.38
N ASP A 60 -5.99 20.17 -3.58
CA ASP A 60 -5.06 21.03 -4.33
C ASP A 60 -5.83 22.14 -5.09
N ARG A 61 -6.57 22.97 -4.34
CA ARG A 61 -7.23 24.20 -4.83
C ARG A 61 -6.40 25.45 -4.59
#